data_AF-A0A150HZ90-F1
#
_entry.id   AF-A0A150HZ90-F1
#
_cell.length_a   1.000
_cell.length_b   1.000
_cell.length_c   1.000
_cell.angle_alpha   90.00
_cell.angle_beta   90.00
_cell.angle_gamma   90.00
#
_symmetry.space_group_name_H-M   'P 1'
#
loop_
_entity.id
_entity.type
_entity.pdbx_description
1 polymer ?
#
loop_
_entity_poly.entity_id
_entity_poly.type
_entity_poly.pdbx_seq_one_letter_code
_entity_poly.pdbx_strand_id
1 'polypeptide(L)' 'MNNKSIEDMAHDYIVAAIQSGKAVPKDEIEKFCLIAADLKAAAKKVQKNIDDDAQRRRW' A
#
# COMPACT_ATOMS: atom_id res chain seq x y z
N MET A 1 -4.74 -9.87 -11.13
CA MET A 1 -4.01 -8.74 -10.51
C MET A 1 -3.49 -9.22 -9.16
N ASN A 2 -2.18 -9.29 -8.99
CA ASN A 2 -1.59 -9.81 -7.76
C ASN A 2 -1.65 -8.71 -6.69
N ASN A 3 -2.63 -8.78 -5.78
CA ASN A 3 -2.71 -7.86 -4.64
C ASN A 3 -1.61 -8.23 -3.65
N LYS A 4 -0.41 -7.70 -3.86
CA LYS A 4 0.69 -7.82 -2.89
C LYS A 4 0.22 -7.25 -1.54
N SER A 5 0.52 -7.96 -0.47
CA SER A 5 0.22 -7.47 0.88
C SER A 5 1.15 -6.29 1.22
N ILE A 6 0.83 -5.59 2.32
CA ILE A 6 1.74 -4.54 2.83
C ILE A 6 3.05 -5.19 3.29
N GLU A 7 2.99 -6.40 3.83
CA GLU A 7 4.19 -7.16 4.20
C GLU A 7 5.07 -7.48 2.98
N ASP A 8 4.47 -7.90 1.85
CA ASP A 8 5.20 -8.18 0.61
C ASP A 8 5.90 -6.92 0.08
N MET A 9 5.23 -5.77 0.13
CA MET A 9 5.80 -4.49 -0.30
C MET A 9 6.93 -4.02 0.61
N ALA A 10 6.78 -4.18 1.93
CA ALA A 10 7.82 -3.85 2.90
C ALA A 10 9.04 -4.76 2.72
N HIS A 11 8.81 -6.06 2.48
CA HIS A 11 9.86 -7.02 2.18
C HIS A 11 10.63 -6.63 0.92
N ASP A 12 9.94 -6.33 -0.19
CA ASP A 12 10.56 -5.91 -1.44
C ASP A 12 11.40 -4.63 -1.27
N TYR A 13 10.89 -3.66 -0.51
CA TYR A 13 11.61 -2.42 -0.19
C TYR A 13 12.91 -2.68 0.58
N ILE A 14 12.85 -3.52 1.63
CA ILE A 14 14.03 -3.89 2.43
C ILE A 14 15.05 -4.62 1.58
N VAL A 15 14.63 -5.59 0.76
CA VAL A 15 15.51 -6.33 -0.14
C VAL A 15 16.19 -5.39 -1.13
N ALA A 16 15.45 -4.48 -1.77
CA ALA A 16 16.00 -3.51 -2.71
C ALA A 16 17.00 -2.56 -2.04
N ALA A 17 16.71 -2.11 -0.82
CA ALA A 17 17.58 -1.23 -0.06
C ALA A 17 18.89 -1.92 0.36
N ILE A 18 18.82 -3.17 0.83
CA ILE A 18 20.00 -4.01 1.12
C ILE A 18 20.85 -4.19 -0.15
N GLN A 19 20.22 -4.52 -1.29
CA GLN A 19 20.92 -4.66 -2.57
C GLN A 19 21.59 -3.36 -3.02
N SER A 20 21.02 -2.21 -2.69
CA SER A 20 21.60 -0.89 -2.99
C SER A 20 22.72 -0.46 -2.02
N GLY A 21 23.04 -1.27 -1.01
CA GLY A 21 24.04 -0.95 0.01
C GLY A 21 23.58 0.10 1.02
N LYS A 22 22.27 0.42 1.06
CA LYS A 22 21.70 1.32 2.07
C LYS A 22 21.38 0.54 3.34
N ALA A 23 21.75 1.10 4.48
CA ALA A 23 21.24 0.64 5.77
C ALA A 23 19.78 1.10 5.90
N VAL A 24 18.86 0.17 6.14
CA VAL A 24 17.45 0.48 6.42
C VAL A 24 17.24 0.42 7.93
N PRO A 25 17.16 1.57 8.62
CA PRO A 25 16.81 1.59 10.03
C PRO A 25 15.35 1.12 10.22
N LYS A 26 15.08 0.54 11.40
CA LYS A 26 13.75 0.02 11.74
C LYS A 26 12.65 1.09 11.64
N ASP A 27 12.96 2.35 11.93
CA ASP A 27 12.00 3.46 11.86
C ASP A 27 11.51 3.73 10.42
N GLU A 28 12.37 3.55 9.43
CA GLU A 28 12.03 3.73 8.01
C GLU A 28 11.08 2.63 7.53
N ILE A 29 11.27 1.40 8.03
CA ILE A 29 10.36 0.27 7.78
C ILE A 29 8.98 0.55 8.39
N GLU A 30 8.94 1.00 9.65
CA GLU A 30 7.68 1.34 10.33
C GLU A 30 6.93 2.47 9.61
N LYS A 31 7.65 3.54 9.22
CA LYS A 31 7.08 4.64 8.40
C LYS A 31 6.54 4.15 7.07
N PHE A 32 7.28 3.27 6.38
CA PHE A 32 6.83 2.70 5.12
C PHE A 32 5.54 1.90 5.27
N CYS A 33 5.46 1.04 6.29
CA CYS A 33 4.25 0.28 6.60
C CYS A 33 3.05 1.18 6.89
N LEU A 34 3.25 2.26 7.65
CA LEU A 34 2.20 3.25 7.94
C LEU A 34 1.70 3.94 6.67
N ILE A 35 2.62 4.43 5.83
CA ILE A 35 2.30 5.08 4.55
C ILE A 35 1.52 4.12 3.64
N ALA A 36 1.95 2.86 3.56
CA ALA A 36 1.29 1.84 2.76
C ALA A 36 -0.13 1.52 3.29
N ALA A 37 -0.32 1.50 4.61
CA ALA A 37 -1.63 1.31 5.22
C ALA A 37 -2.59 2.47 4.91
N ASP A 38 -2.10 3.71 5.01
CA ASP A 38 -2.89 4.91 4.71
C ASP A 38 -3.31 4.96 3.23
N LEU A 39 -2.36 4.66 2.32
CA LEU A 39 -2.63 4.54 0.89
C LEU A 39 -3.70 3.48 0.59
N LYS A 40 -3.61 2.31 1.25
CA LYS A 40 -4.58 1.24 1.09
C LYS A 40 -5.97 1.65 1.59
N ALA A 41 -6.04 2.36 2.72
CA ALA A 41 -7.29 2.88 3.26
C ALA A 41 -7.94 3.92 2.33
N ALA A 42 -7.13 4.85 1.81
CA ALA A 42 -7.59 5.86 0.84
C ALA A 42 -8.09 5.21 -0.45
N ALA A 43 -7.35 4.25 -1.00
CA ALA A 43 -7.75 3.51 -2.20
C ALA A 43 -9.08 2.77 -2.01
N LYS A 44 -9.27 2.10 -0.87
CA LYS A 44 -10.55 1.45 -0.52
C LYS A 44 -11.71 2.43 -0.46
N LYS A 45 -11.49 3.62 0.12
CA LYS A 45 -12.52 4.67 0.21
C LYS A 45 -12.91 5.17 -1.18
N VAL A 46 -11.94 5.40 -2.06
CA VAL A 46 -12.19 5.81 -3.44
C VAL A 46 -12.94 4.72 -4.21
N GLN A 47 -12.51 3.45 -4.09
CA GLN A 47 -13.19 2.33 -4.73
C GLN A 47 -14.65 2.22 -4.30
N LYS A 48 -14.91 2.33 -2.98
CA LYS A 48 -16.28 2.33 -2.46
C LYS A 48 -17.14 3.44 -3.06
N ASN A 49 -16.60 4.65 -3.17
CA ASN A 49 -17.34 5.76 -3.77
C ASN A 49 -17.67 5.51 -5.24
N ILE A 50 -16.76 4.88 -5.99
CA ILE A 50 -16.98 4.49 -7.38
C ILE A 50 -18.09 3.44 -7.47
N ASP A 51 -18.04 2.42 -6.59
CA ASP A 51 -19.04 1.35 -6.57
C ASP A 51 -20.43 1.89 -6.19
N ASP A 52 -20.52 2.77 -5.20
CA ASP A 52 -21.75 3.44 -4.78
C ASP A 52 -22.34 4.30 -5.92
N ASP A 53 -21.49 5.00 -6.66
CA ASP A 53 -21.91 5.82 -7.80
C ASP A 53 -22.35 4.95 -9.01
N ALA A 54 -21.63 3.86 -9.28
CA ALA A 54 -22.02 2.87 -10.29
C ALA A 54 -23.37 2.22 -9.94
N GLN A 55 -23.63 1.96 -8.65
CA GLN A 55 -24.90 1.43 -8.19
C GLN A 55 -26.04 2.45 -8.35
N ARG A 56 -25.80 3.74 -8.07
CA ARG A 56 -26.80 4.80 -8.30
C ARG A 56 -27.20 4.96 -9.77
N ARG A 57 -26.24 4.85 -10.70
CA ARG A 57 -26.50 5.00 -12.15
C ARG A 57 -27.21 3.80 -12.79
N ARG A 58 -27.42 2.70 -12.05
CA ARG A 58 -28.12 1.50 -12.53
C ARG A 58 -29.63 1.53 -12.29
N TRP A 59 -30.14 2.57 -11.63
CA TRP A 59 -31.57 2.85 -11.42
C TRP A 59 -31.99 4.03 -12.29
#